data_AF-A0A397EGS0-F1
#
_entry.id   AF-A0A397EGS0-F1
#
_cell.length_a   1.000
_cell.length_b   1.000
_cell.length_c   1.000
_cell.angle_alpha   90.00
_cell.angle_beta   90.00
_cell.angle_gamma   90.00
#
_symmetry.space_group_name_H-M   'P 1'
#
loop_
_entity.id
_entity.type
_entity.pdbx_description
1 polymer ?
#
loop_
_entity_poly.entity_id
_entity_poly.type
_entity_poly.pdbx_seq_one_letter_code
_entity_poly.pdbx_strand_id
1 'polypeptide(L)'
;MHVGGAIARVLLKDPENIPLVAMVTLGLVMGTATCVRYLVASPDVRISKRSRENCLYYLTDKEKEAAEKFQKYRHALANLSANPINRDPSFQAHHARGSGA
;
A
#
# COMPACT_ATOMS: atom_id res chain seq x y z
N MET A 1 -5.91 -11.94 -31.03
CA MET A 1 -5.48 -10.79 -30.20
C MET A 1 -5.83 -9.44 -30.86
N HIS A 2 -7.04 -9.27 -31.42
CA HIS A 2 -7.37 -8.09 -32.25
C HIS A 2 -8.29 -7.05 -31.57
N VAL A 3 -8.75 -7.29 -30.34
CA VAL A 3 -9.77 -6.46 -29.69
C VAL A 3 -9.15 -5.20 -29.05
N GLY A 4 -7.96 -5.31 -28.45
CA GLY A 4 -7.33 -4.18 -27.76
C GLY A 4 -6.92 -3.01 -28.68
N GLY A 5 -6.44 -3.31 -29.88
CA GLY A 5 -6.05 -2.28 -30.86
C GLY A 5 -7.23 -1.53 -31.47
N ALA A 6 -8.41 -2.17 -31.55
CA ALA A 6 -9.62 -1.54 -32.05
C ALA A 6 -10.19 -0.52 -31.05
N ILE A 7 -10.18 -0.86 -29.76
CA ILE A 7 -10.65 0.03 -28.68
C ILE A 7 -9.74 1.27 -28.56
N ALA A 8 -8.42 1.09 -28.62
CA ALA A 8 -7.47 2.19 -28.58
C ALA A 8 -7.65 3.16 -29.77
N ARG A 9 -7.92 2.64 -30.97
CA ARG A 9 -8.19 3.46 -32.16
C ARG A 9 -9.50 4.23 -32.06
N VAL A 10 -10.55 3.65 -31.48
CA VAL A 10 -11.83 4.35 -31.29
C VAL A 10 -11.69 5.45 -30.23
N LEU A 11 -10.99 5.18 -29.12
CA LEU A 11 -10.78 6.15 -28.04
C LEU A 11 -9.87 7.32 -28.44
N LEU A 12 -8.91 7.11 -29.35
CA LEU A 12 -7.99 8.15 -29.81
C LEU A 12 -8.48 8.92 -31.05
N LYS A 13 -9.58 8.48 -31.67
CA LYS A 13 -10.15 9.12 -32.87
C LYS A 13 -10.92 10.40 -32.52
N ASP A 14 -11.54 10.43 -31.35
CA ASP A 14 -12.34 11.58 -30.91
C ASP A 14 -11.53 12.43 -29.90
N PRO A 15 -11.32 13.74 -30.16
CA PRO A 15 -10.48 14.60 -29.33
C PRO A 15 -11.03 14.81 -27.91
N GLU A 16 -12.33 14.62 -27.72
CA GLU A 16 -13.01 14.72 -26.42
C GLU A 16 -12.63 13.58 -25.46
N ASN A 17 -12.20 12.43 -25.99
CA ASN A 17 -11.83 11.26 -25.20
C ASN A 17 -10.37 11.30 -24.70
N ILE A 18 -9.53 12.15 -25.29
CA ILE A 18 -8.12 12.31 -24.92
C ILE A 18 -7.94 12.64 -23.42
N PRO A 19 -8.64 13.63 -22.82
CA PRO A 19 -8.49 13.92 -21.39
C PRO A 19 -8.96 12.75 -20.51
N LEU A 20 -10.01 12.03 -20.90
CA LEU A 20 -10.51 10.87 -20.14
C LEU A 20 -9.48 9.74 -20.12
N VAL A 21 -8.90 9.41 -21.29
CA VAL A 21 -7.86 8.38 -21.41
C VAL A 21 -6.60 8.80 -20.64
N ALA A 22 -6.23 10.08 -20.68
CA ALA A 22 -5.11 10.61 -19.91
C ALA A 22 -5.31 10.42 -18.39
N MET A 23 -6.50 10.67 -17.87
CA MET A 23 -6.79 10.47 -16.44
C MET A 23 -6.77 8.99 -16.05
N VAL A 24 -7.37 8.12 -16.86
CA VAL A 24 -7.39 6.68 -16.59
C VAL A 24 -5.98 6.10 -16.64
N THR A 25 -5.17 6.48 -17.62
CA THR A 25 -3.78 6.03 -17.73
C THR A 25 -2.93 6.55 -16.57
N LEU A 26 -3.09 7.81 -16.17
CA LEU A 26 -2.38 8.37 -15.01
C LEU A 26 -2.77 7.65 -13.72
N GLY A 27 -4.06 7.40 -13.50
CA GLY A 27 -4.55 6.62 -12.36
C GLY A 27 -4.00 5.19 -12.35
N LEU A 28 -3.96 4.53 -13.52
CA LEU A 28 -3.37 3.20 -13.67
C LEU A 28 -1.88 3.20 -13.33
N VAL A 29 -1.11 4.17 -13.84
CA VAL A 29 0.34 4.29 -13.58
C VAL A 29 0.61 4.56 -12.10
N MET A 30 -0.12 5.50 -11.49
CA MET A 30 0.05 5.78 -10.05
C MET A 30 -0.37 4.60 -9.18
N GLY A 31 -1.48 3.94 -9.51
CA GLY A 31 -1.96 2.76 -8.79
C GLY A 31 -0.98 1.60 -8.87
N THR A 32 -0.47 1.30 -10.07
CA THR A 32 0.53 0.23 -10.25
C THR A 32 1.85 0.57 -9.55
N ALA A 33 2.35 1.79 -9.67
CA ALA A 33 3.56 2.23 -8.97
C ALA A 33 3.43 2.13 -7.44
N THR A 34 2.28 2.53 -6.89
CA THR A 34 1.99 2.44 -5.45
C THR A 34 1.91 0.98 -5.01
N CYS A 35 1.27 0.12 -5.79
CA CYS A 35 1.16 -1.31 -5.50
C CYS A 35 2.54 -1.98 -5.48
N VAL A 36 3.38 -1.72 -6.49
CA VAL A 36 4.77 -2.20 -6.52
C VAL A 36 5.55 -1.70 -5.31
N ARG A 37 5.41 -0.41 -4.96
CA ARG A 37 6.08 0.16 -3.78
C ARG A 37 5.64 -0.55 -2.49
N TYR A 38 4.34 -0.85 -2.34
CA TYR A 38 3.81 -1.58 -1.20
C TYR A 38 4.32 -3.03 -1.13
N LEU A 39 4.41 -3.73 -2.26
CA LEU A 39 4.92 -5.10 -2.31
C LEU A 39 6.41 -5.17 -1.98
N VAL A 40 7.21 -4.23 -2.48
CA VAL A 40 8.65 -4.16 -2.22
C VAL A 40 8.98 -3.69 -0.80
N ALA A 41 8.18 -2.77 -0.26
CA ALA A 41 8.35 -2.25 1.10
C ALA A 41 7.71 -3.14 2.18
N SER A 42 7.05 -4.23 1.80
CA SER A 42 6.46 -5.17 2.75
C SER A 42 7.59 -5.92 3.47
N PRO A 43 7.64 -5.91 4.82
CA PRO A 43 8.64 -6.65 5.58
C PRO A 43 8.53 -8.17 5.40
N ASP A 44 7.38 -8.65 4.92
CA ASP A 44 7.10 -10.06 4.68
C ASP A 44 7.61 -10.56 3.32
N VAL A 45 7.93 -9.66 2.37
CA VAL A 45 8.32 -10.03 1.01
C VAL A 45 9.83 -9.85 0.80
N ARG A 46 10.55 -10.96 0.72
CA ARG A 46 12.02 -10.97 0.54
C ARG A 46 12.42 -11.21 -0.92
N ILE A 47 12.61 -10.12 -1.64
CA ILE A 47 12.92 -10.15 -3.09
C ILE A 47 14.40 -10.50 -3.34
N SER A 48 15.32 -9.95 -2.54
CA SER A 48 16.76 -10.18 -2.74
C SER A 48 17.26 -11.43 -1.99
N LYS A 49 18.25 -12.12 -2.57
CA LYS A 49 18.88 -13.29 -1.94
C LYS A 49 19.50 -12.96 -0.58
N ARG A 50 20.15 -11.79 -0.48
CA ARG A 50 20.72 -11.24 0.77
C ARG A 50 19.67 -11.05 1.86
N SER A 51 18.47 -10.58 1.50
CA SER A 51 17.37 -10.42 2.45
C SER A 51 16.83 -11.78 2.93
N ARG A 52 16.89 -12.84 2.11
CA ARG A 52 16.49 -14.21 2.50
C ARG A 52 17.46 -14.87 3.46
N GLU A 53 18.76 -14.63 3.29
CA GLU A 53 19.82 -15.23 4.12
C GLU A 53 19.85 -14.67 5.56
N ASN A 54 19.26 -13.49 5.79
CA ASN A 54 19.20 -12.88 7.12
C ASN A 54 18.01 -13.40 7.92
N CYS A 55 18.20 -14.37 8.82
CA CYS A 55 17.11 -14.96 9.60
C CYS A 55 16.39 -13.88 10.45
N LEU A 56 15.06 -13.99 10.57
CA LEU A 56 14.07 -13.01 11.09
C LEU A 56 14.44 -12.19 12.36
N TYR A 57 15.47 -12.58 13.10
CA TYR A 57 15.82 -11.99 14.40
C TYR A 57 16.65 -10.71 14.31
N TYR A 58 17.31 -10.43 13.17
CA TYR A 58 18.16 -9.24 13.02
C TYR A 58 17.81 -8.46 11.76
N LEU A 59 16.68 -7.74 11.77
CA LEU A 59 16.44 -6.72 10.74
C LEU A 59 17.57 -5.70 10.80
N THR A 60 18.14 -5.37 9.64
CA THR A 60 19.05 -4.24 9.53
C THR A 60 18.31 -2.94 9.87
N ASP A 61 19.01 -1.89 10.30
CA ASP A 61 18.37 -0.64 10.71
C ASP A 61 17.46 -0.04 9.61
N LYS A 62 17.84 -0.23 8.34
CA LYS A 62 17.04 0.18 7.18
C LYS A 62 15.76 -0.64 7.02
N GLU A 63 15.80 -1.93 7.30
CA GLU A 63 14.62 -2.81 7.23
C GLU A 63 13.68 -2.57 8.42
N LYS A 64 14.22 -2.23 9.60
CA LYS A 64 13.42 -1.80 10.75
C LYS A 64 12.63 -0.53 10.45
N GLU A 65 13.27 0.50 9.92
CA GLU A 65 12.60 1.76 9.57
C GLU A 65 11.48 1.54 8.54
N ALA A 66 11.71 0.67 7.55
CA ALA A 66 10.69 0.30 6.57
C ALA A 66 9.52 -0.47 7.21
N ALA A 67 9.81 -1.42 8.09
CA ALA A 67 8.81 -2.19 8.82
C ALA A 67 7.97 -1.32 9.77
N GLU A 68 8.59 -0.39 10.49
CA GLU A 68 7.88 0.58 11.36
C GLU A 68 6.95 1.47 10.55
N LYS A 69 7.43 2.02 9.42
CA LYS A 69 6.61 2.79 8.49
C LYS A 69 5.44 1.97 7.94
N PHE A 70 5.66 0.70 7.63
CA PHE A 70 4.62 -0.21 7.16
C PHE A 70 3.58 -0.52 8.25
N GLN A 71 4.02 -0.73 9.49
CA GLN A 71 3.16 -1.07 10.62
C GLN A 71 2.33 0.13 11.10
N LYS A 72 2.86 1.36 11.02
CA LYS A 72 2.20 2.60 11.45
C LYS A 72 0.79 2.77 10.86
N TYR A 73 0.63 2.44 9.57
CA TYR A 73 -0.66 2.61 8.89
C TYR A 73 -1.63 1.44 9.09
N ARG A 74 -1.11 0.25 9.43
CA ARG A 74 -1.95 -0.96 9.60
C ARG A 74 -2.70 -0.98 10.91
N HIS A 75 -2.12 -0.44 11.99
CA HIS A 75 -2.82 -0.35 13.28
C HIS A 75 -4.08 0.52 13.18
N ALA A 76 -4.01 1.66 12.49
CA ALA A 76 -5.17 2.51 12.25
C ALA A 76 -6.24 1.78 11.40
N LEU A 77 -5.82 1.03 10.38
CA LEU A 77 -6.73 0.29 9.51
C LEU A 77 -7.39 -0.89 10.23
N ALA A 78 -6.64 -1.62 11.07
CA ALA A 78 -7.17 -2.70 11.90
C ALA A 78 -8.19 -2.19 12.94
N ASN A 79 -8.09 -0.92 13.31
CA ASN A 79 -8.97 -0.26 14.26
C ASN A 79 -10.07 0.59 13.61
N LEU A 80 -10.26 0.49 12.29
CA LEU A 80 -11.31 1.21 11.57
C LEU A 80 -12.72 0.77 11.98
N SER A 81 -12.86 -0.49 12.43
CA SER A 81 -14.10 -1.02 13.01
C SER A 81 -13.91 -1.41 14.47
N ALA A 82 -15.01 -1.43 15.22
CA ALA A 82 -15.00 -1.82 16.63
C ALA A 82 -14.72 -3.32 16.77
N ASN A 83 -13.48 -3.65 17.16
CA ASN A 83 -13.05 -5.02 17.43
C ASN A 83 -13.07 -5.28 18.95
N PRO A 84 -13.09 -6.56 19.40
CA PRO A 84 -13.04 -6.90 20.83
C PRO A 84 -11.87 -6.25 21.58
N ILE A 85 -10.71 -6.15 20.92
CA ILE A 85 -9.51 -5.47 21.44
C ILE A 85 -9.77 -3.98 21.65
N ASN A 86 -10.47 -3.34 20.72
CA ASN A 86 -10.66 -1.88 20.72
C ASN A 86 -11.75 -1.46 21.72
N ARG A 87 -12.65 -2.38 22.04
CA ARG A 87 -13.68 -2.22 23.07
C ARG A 87 -13.11 -2.41 24.48
N ASP A 88 -11.97 -3.07 24.61
CA ASP A 88 -11.36 -3.32 25.91
C ASP A 88 -11.00 -1.99 26.63
N PRO A 89 -11.38 -1.83 27.91
CA PRO A 89 -11.11 -0.59 28.65
C PRO A 89 -9.62 -0.27 28.76
N SER A 90 -8.76 -1.28 28.86
CA SER A 90 -7.31 -1.08 28.98
C SER A 90 -6.71 -0.54 27.68
N PHE A 91 -7.21 -1.02 26.54
CA PHE A 91 -6.84 -0.52 25.22
C PHE A 91 -7.32 0.91 25.02
N GLN A 92 -8.57 1.23 25.37
CA GLN A 92 -9.09 2.61 25.28
C GLN A 92 -8.28 3.57 26.17
N ALA A 93 -7.95 3.18 27.40
CA ALA A 93 -7.13 3.99 28.30
C ALA A 93 -5.69 4.19 27.81
N HIS A 94 -5.11 3.20 27.13
CA HIS A 94 -3.78 3.34 26.52
C HIS A 94 -3.83 4.20 25.25
N HIS A 95 -4.86 4.03 24.42
CA HIS A 95 -5.04 4.78 23.18
C HIS A 95 -5.31 6.27 23.45
N ALA A 96 -6.17 6.59 24.44
CA ALA A 96 -6.43 7.96 24.88
C ALA A 96 -5.14 8.66 25.37
N ARG A 97 -4.32 7.98 26.18
CA ARG A 97 -3.02 8.49 26.65
C ARG A 97 -2.02 8.76 25.51
N GLY A 98 -2.01 7.92 24.47
CA GLY A 98 -1.14 8.10 23.30
C GLY A 98 -1.64 9.17 22.32
N SER A 99 -2.93 9.51 22.37
CA SER A 99 -3.59 10.49 21.48
C SER A 99 -3.48 11.93 21.98
N GLY A 100 -3.02 12.17 23.22
CA GLY A 100 -2.83 13.52 23.76
C GLY A 100 -4.11 14.33 23.94
N ALA A 101 -5.24 13.68 24.22
CA ALA A 101 -6.48 14.31 24.66
C ALA A 101 -6.65 14.22 26.18
#